data_AF-A0A1Q4EDU5-F1
#
_entry.id   AF-A0A1Q4EDU5-F1
#
_cell.length_a   1.000
_cell.length_b   1.000
_cell.length_c   1.000
_cell.angle_alpha   90.00
_cell.angle_beta   90.00
_cell.angle_gamma   90.00
#
_symmetry.space_group_name_H-M   'P 1'
#
loop_
_entity.id
_entity.type
_entity.pdbx_description
1 polymer ?
#
loop_
_entity_poly.entity_id
_entity_poly.type
_entity_poly.pdbx_seq_one_letter_code
_entity_poly.pdbx_strand_id
1 'polypeptide(L)'
;MASAALLGASGAYAQKQAKPTKGEKLQQAAVNDVPHCSRKLGTLSIVDGDDPSGWTQYQLAPPAKLLKVLVQRSGCFNLVDRGSGLQAAARERDIGGGLGLQRGANVGQGQIKAADYVLVAEVQGANSNASGSAVGGIVGGLVGGRVGGLLGGIKSRKLEANTVLSLTNVRTTETIAVQEGYAAKNDIGFGAGGGVGFFGGAAGAVGGGYENTDIGRIVTLSFIQAYAKMVTDLGLVRPGDAGTAQAAPAKTFTAQAPVAMRAAPVATGKVIRTLPVGAIVYPTGNKNGLWWEVADENDNVGWVLNTKLAPSN
;
A
#
# COMPACT_ATOMS: atom_id res chain seq x y z
N MET A 1 -45.76 61.42 6.63
CA MET A 1 -46.12 60.13 7.28
C MET A 1 -44.84 59.34 7.44
N ALA A 2 -44.41 59.12 8.69
CA ALA A 2 -43.16 58.46 9.04
C ALA A 2 -43.26 56.95 8.77
N SER A 3 -42.26 56.37 8.11
CA SER A 3 -42.07 54.91 8.06
C SER A 3 -40.75 54.58 8.74
N ALA A 4 -40.86 53.89 9.87
CA ALA A 4 -39.76 53.52 10.74
C ALA A 4 -38.93 52.38 10.13
N ALA A 5 -37.61 52.53 10.20
CA ALA A 5 -36.65 51.48 9.93
C ALA A 5 -36.63 50.47 11.10
N LEU A 6 -36.87 49.20 10.81
CA LEU A 6 -36.62 48.09 11.73
C LEU A 6 -35.28 47.44 11.34
N LEU A 7 -34.27 47.74 12.15
CA LEU A 7 -32.94 47.14 12.12
C LEU A 7 -33.03 45.63 12.36
N GLY A 8 -32.33 44.88 11.52
CA GLY A 8 -32.22 43.43 11.59
C GLY A 8 -31.48 42.96 12.84
N ALA A 9 -31.99 41.88 13.43
CA ALA A 9 -31.24 41.00 14.30
C ALA A 9 -31.33 39.58 13.73
N SER A 10 -30.49 39.29 12.73
CA SER A 10 -30.21 37.91 12.34
C SER A 10 -29.36 37.29 13.45
N GLY A 11 -30.03 36.69 14.43
CA GLY A 11 -29.40 35.87 15.45
C GLY A 11 -28.54 34.81 14.77
N ALA A 12 -27.24 34.86 15.01
CA ALA A 12 -26.33 33.80 14.65
C ALA A 12 -26.75 32.52 15.40
N TYR A 13 -27.42 31.61 14.68
CA TYR A 13 -27.57 30.23 15.13
C TYR A 13 -26.20 29.59 15.12
N ALA A 14 -25.43 29.78 16.20
CA ALA A 14 -24.29 28.93 16.50
C ALA A 14 -24.86 27.54 16.81
N GLN A 15 -24.92 26.67 15.79
CA GLN A 15 -25.16 25.26 16.00
C GLN A 15 -24.07 24.76 16.94
N LYS A 16 -24.40 24.51 18.21
CA LYS A 16 -23.54 23.74 19.11
C LYS A 16 -23.30 22.40 18.45
N GLN A 17 -22.11 22.22 17.88
CA GLN A 17 -21.66 20.93 17.38
C GLN A 17 -21.83 19.91 18.51
N ALA A 18 -22.58 18.84 18.25
CA ALA A 18 -22.78 17.77 19.20
C ALA A 18 -21.41 17.23 19.66
N LYS A 19 -21.25 16.98 20.96
CA LYS A 19 -20.00 16.39 21.47
C LYS A 19 -19.76 15.07 20.74
N PRO A 20 -18.54 14.82 20.23
CA PRO A 20 -18.24 13.61 19.49
C PRO A 20 -18.60 12.40 20.36
N THR A 21 -19.43 11.53 19.79
CA THR A 21 -19.80 10.24 20.34
C THR A 21 -18.53 9.47 20.71
N LYS A 22 -18.63 8.56 21.67
CA LYS A 22 -17.47 7.72 22.03
C LYS A 22 -16.97 6.88 20.84
N GLY A 23 -17.87 6.62 19.90
CA GLY A 23 -17.52 6.15 18.58
C GLY A 23 -16.61 7.10 17.81
N GLU A 24 -17.01 8.34 17.57
CA GLU A 24 -16.17 9.36 16.90
C GLU A 24 -14.81 9.58 17.57
N LYS A 25 -14.70 9.43 18.90
CA LYS A 25 -13.40 9.51 19.59
C LYS A 25 -12.46 8.34 19.28
N LEU A 26 -12.99 7.12 19.17
CA LEU A 26 -12.20 5.96 18.73
C LEU A 26 -11.89 6.01 17.23
N GLN A 27 -12.76 6.63 16.42
CA GLN A 27 -12.47 6.90 15.01
C GLN A 27 -11.27 7.81 14.87
N GLN A 28 -11.23 8.88 15.69
CA GLN A 28 -10.09 9.78 15.75
C GLN A 28 -8.83 9.05 16.24
N ALA A 29 -8.95 8.14 17.22
CA ALA A 29 -7.81 7.34 17.69
C ALA A 29 -7.24 6.43 16.58
N ALA A 30 -8.06 5.62 15.92
CA ALA A 30 -7.63 4.73 14.83
C ALA A 30 -7.14 5.49 13.59
N VAL A 31 -7.63 6.72 13.38
CA VAL A 31 -7.09 7.66 12.39
C VAL A 31 -5.71 8.18 12.77
N ASN A 32 -5.48 8.47 14.06
CA ASN A 32 -4.19 8.90 14.59
C ASN A 32 -3.17 7.75 14.60
N ASP A 33 -3.65 6.50 14.60
CA ASP A 33 -2.81 5.30 14.52
C ASP A 33 -2.27 5.03 13.10
N VAL A 34 -2.76 5.74 12.08
CA VAL A 34 -2.16 5.69 10.74
C VAL A 34 -0.81 6.41 10.81
N PRO A 35 0.31 5.72 10.53
CA PRO A 35 1.63 6.34 10.63
C PRO A 35 1.79 7.44 9.59
N HIS A 36 2.54 8.48 9.95
CA HIS A 36 2.93 9.54 9.04
C HIS A 36 4.44 9.56 8.88
N CYS A 37 4.91 9.65 7.64
CA CYS A 37 6.33 9.70 7.33
C CYS A 37 6.72 11.11 6.88
N SER A 38 7.81 11.63 7.44
CA SER A 38 8.42 12.89 7.00
C SER A 38 9.03 12.80 5.60
N ARG A 39 9.39 11.58 5.16
CA ARG A 39 9.90 11.28 3.82
C ARG A 39 9.09 10.15 3.17
N LYS A 40 9.03 10.16 1.84
CA LYS A 40 8.48 9.04 1.07
C LYS A 40 9.45 7.85 1.10
N LEU A 41 8.94 6.66 1.39
CA LEU A 41 9.67 5.39 1.40
C LEU A 41 9.84 4.81 -0.01
N GLY A 42 8.93 5.15 -0.93
CA GLY A 42 9.01 4.77 -2.34
C GLY A 42 7.70 5.00 -3.09
N THR A 43 7.60 4.43 -4.27
CA THR A 43 6.36 4.38 -5.07
C THR A 43 5.77 2.98 -5.00
N LEU A 44 4.50 2.83 -4.63
CA LEU A 44 3.86 1.52 -4.58
C LEU A 44 2.61 1.45 -5.48
N SER A 45 2.35 0.27 -6.01
CA SER A 45 1.03 -0.14 -6.49
C SER A 45 0.40 -1.09 -5.47
N ILE A 46 -0.92 -1.13 -5.43
CA ILE A 46 -1.68 -2.04 -4.55
C ILE A 46 -2.37 -3.06 -5.42
N VAL A 47 -2.28 -4.32 -5.03
CA VAL A 47 -3.03 -5.44 -5.61
C VAL A 47 -3.75 -6.19 -4.50
N ASP A 48 -4.94 -6.69 -4.82
CA ASP A 48 -5.64 -7.62 -3.94
C ASP A 48 -4.98 -8.99 -4.03
N GLY A 49 -5.02 -9.77 -2.95
CA GLY A 49 -4.51 -11.13 -2.93
C GLY A 49 -5.28 -12.09 -3.83
N ASP A 50 -4.71 -13.28 -4.03
CA ASP A 50 -5.21 -14.23 -5.02
C ASP A 50 -6.57 -14.86 -4.66
N ASP A 51 -6.90 -14.93 -3.36
CA ASP A 51 -8.18 -15.47 -2.89
C ASP A 51 -9.19 -14.35 -2.54
N PRO A 52 -10.19 -14.06 -3.41
CA PRO A 52 -11.21 -13.08 -3.13
C PRO A 52 -12.25 -13.53 -2.11
N SER A 53 -12.29 -14.82 -1.76
CA SER A 53 -13.29 -15.36 -0.83
C SER A 53 -13.21 -14.65 0.54
N GLY A 54 -12.01 -14.27 0.98
CA GLY A 54 -11.74 -13.63 2.28
C GLY A 54 -12.53 -12.33 2.53
N TRP A 55 -12.86 -11.56 1.49
CA TRP A 55 -13.66 -10.33 1.62
C TRP A 55 -15.03 -10.43 0.94
N THR A 56 -15.15 -11.17 -0.16
CA THR A 56 -16.43 -11.29 -0.89
C THR A 56 -17.50 -12.03 -0.10
N GLN A 57 -17.12 -13.02 0.72
CA GLN A 57 -18.06 -13.76 1.57
C GLN A 57 -18.76 -12.85 2.61
N TYR A 58 -18.14 -11.72 2.96
CA TYR A 58 -18.64 -10.71 3.88
C TYR A 58 -19.24 -9.49 3.17
N GLN A 59 -19.47 -9.58 1.85
CA GLN A 59 -19.95 -8.49 1.00
C GLN A 59 -19.09 -7.22 1.11
N LEU A 60 -17.79 -7.41 1.35
CA LEU A 60 -16.81 -6.34 1.35
C LEU A 60 -16.28 -6.12 -0.07
N ALA A 61 -15.96 -4.88 -0.41
CA ALA A 61 -15.24 -4.56 -1.64
C ALA A 61 -13.77 -5.04 -1.57
N PRO A 62 -13.02 -5.03 -2.68
CA PRO A 62 -11.61 -5.41 -2.65
C PRO A 62 -10.79 -4.52 -1.69
N PRO A 63 -9.91 -5.12 -0.84
CA PRO A 63 -9.08 -4.41 0.14
C PRO A 63 -8.25 -3.26 -0.43
N ALA A 64 -7.86 -3.34 -1.71
CA ALA A 64 -7.12 -2.30 -2.39
C ALA A 64 -7.82 -0.93 -2.32
N LYS A 65 -9.16 -0.87 -2.32
CA LYS A 65 -9.89 0.40 -2.20
C LYS A 65 -9.64 1.07 -0.85
N LEU A 66 -9.68 0.29 0.23
CA LEU A 66 -9.40 0.76 1.58
C LEU A 66 -7.92 1.17 1.71
N LEU A 67 -7.01 0.32 1.25
CA LEU A 67 -5.57 0.57 1.37
C LEU A 67 -5.10 1.78 0.56
N LYS A 68 -5.72 2.08 -0.60
CA LYS A 68 -5.44 3.31 -1.35
C LYS A 68 -5.63 4.55 -0.47
N VAL A 69 -6.71 4.58 0.33
CA VAL A 69 -6.99 5.69 1.25
C VAL A 69 -6.00 5.72 2.42
N LEU A 70 -5.67 4.57 3.01
CA LEU A 70 -4.67 4.49 4.09
C LEU A 70 -3.29 4.98 3.62
N VAL A 71 -2.84 4.54 2.45
CA VAL A 71 -1.56 4.95 1.87
C VAL A 71 -1.56 6.45 1.56
N GLN A 72 -2.61 6.96 0.92
CA GLN A 72 -2.75 8.40 0.64
C GLN A 72 -2.71 9.25 1.92
N ARG A 73 -3.42 8.81 2.96
CA ARG A 73 -3.46 9.50 4.25
C ARG A 73 -2.12 9.48 4.97
N SER A 74 -1.48 8.32 5.06
CA SER A 74 -0.18 8.15 5.73
C SER A 74 0.89 9.06 5.13
N GLY A 75 0.82 9.30 3.82
CA GLY A 75 1.84 10.02 3.10
C GLY A 75 3.19 9.29 3.08
N CYS A 76 3.27 8.02 3.46
CA CYS A 76 4.54 7.28 3.49
C CYS A 76 5.00 6.79 2.11
N PHE A 77 4.07 6.58 1.18
CA PHE A 77 4.39 6.17 -0.20
C PHE A 77 3.75 7.11 -1.22
N ASN A 78 4.27 7.06 -2.45
CA ASN A 78 3.57 7.56 -3.62
C ASN A 78 2.76 6.42 -4.21
N LEU A 79 1.46 6.62 -4.40
CA LEU A 79 0.58 5.60 -4.97
C LEU A 79 0.58 5.73 -6.50
N VAL A 80 0.80 4.62 -7.21
CA VAL A 80 0.51 4.52 -8.64
C VAL A 80 -0.66 3.57 -8.86
N ASP A 81 -1.61 4.00 -9.70
CA ASP A 81 -2.76 3.18 -10.04
C ASP A 81 -2.40 2.26 -11.23
N ARG A 82 -2.64 0.95 -11.05
CA ARG A 82 -2.45 -0.09 -12.07
C ARG A 82 -3.76 -0.73 -12.53
N GLY A 83 -4.89 -0.32 -11.94
CA GLY A 83 -6.23 -0.76 -12.33
C GLY A 83 -6.91 0.31 -13.17
N SER A 84 -8.07 0.78 -12.70
CA SER A 84 -8.92 1.73 -13.40
C SER A 84 -8.20 3.03 -13.78
N GLY A 85 -7.26 3.51 -12.96
CA GLY A 85 -6.51 4.74 -13.26
C GLY A 85 -5.57 4.58 -14.45
N LEU A 86 -4.88 3.43 -14.54
CA LEU A 86 -4.05 3.13 -15.71
C LEU A 86 -4.89 2.92 -16.96
N GLN A 87 -6.02 2.20 -16.86
CA GLN A 87 -6.91 1.97 -17.99
C GLN A 87 -7.49 3.27 -18.55
N ALA A 88 -7.91 4.19 -17.68
CA ALA A 88 -8.34 5.53 -18.09
C ALA A 88 -7.19 6.30 -18.76
N ALA A 89 -5.99 6.27 -18.17
CA ALA A 89 -4.83 6.96 -18.74
C ALA A 89 -4.33 6.34 -20.06
N ALA A 90 -4.54 5.05 -20.29
CA ALA A 90 -4.28 4.38 -21.57
C ALA A 90 -5.28 4.86 -22.63
N ARG A 91 -6.57 4.92 -22.28
CA ARG A 91 -7.62 5.42 -23.17
C ARG A 91 -7.36 6.86 -23.64
N GLU A 92 -6.90 7.76 -22.76
CA GLU A 92 -6.54 9.13 -23.15
C GLU A 92 -5.34 9.19 -24.11
N ARG A 93 -4.39 8.26 -23.98
CA ARG A 93 -3.26 8.13 -24.91
C ARG A 93 -3.71 7.61 -26.27
N ASP A 94 -4.61 6.64 -26.28
CA ASP A 94 -5.19 6.08 -27.50
C ASP A 94 -6.00 7.13 -28.27
N ILE A 95 -6.77 7.97 -27.54
CA ILE A 95 -7.44 9.14 -28.11
C ILE A 95 -6.43 10.08 -28.77
N GLY A 96 -5.27 10.31 -28.14
CA GLY A 96 -4.21 11.12 -28.74
C GLY A 96 -3.59 10.53 -30.00
N GLY A 97 -3.60 9.21 -30.17
CA GLY A 97 -3.16 8.53 -31.39
C GLY A 97 -4.17 8.58 -32.54
N GLY A 98 -5.47 8.61 -32.26
CA GLY A 98 -6.53 8.52 -33.28
C GLY A 98 -7.33 9.79 -33.55
N LEU A 99 -7.62 10.59 -32.51
CA LEU A 99 -8.47 11.79 -32.58
C LEU A 99 -7.68 13.09 -32.39
N GLY A 100 -6.45 12.99 -31.85
CA GLY A 100 -5.59 14.12 -31.53
C GLY A 100 -5.95 14.78 -30.18
N LEU A 101 -4.93 15.27 -29.47
CA LEU A 101 -5.12 16.03 -28.22
C LEU A 101 -4.94 17.52 -28.45
N GLN A 102 -5.54 18.33 -27.56
CA GLN A 102 -5.31 19.78 -27.56
C GLN A 102 -3.82 20.09 -27.46
N ARG A 103 -3.38 21.16 -28.16
CA ARG A 103 -2.00 21.66 -28.07
C ARG A 103 -1.63 21.90 -26.61
N GLY A 104 -0.50 21.33 -26.17
CA GLY A 104 -0.03 21.44 -24.78
C GLY A 104 -0.58 20.38 -23.83
N ALA A 105 -1.33 19.37 -24.31
CA ALA A 105 -1.78 18.26 -23.47
C ALA A 105 -0.62 17.46 -22.83
N ASN A 106 0.58 17.51 -23.42
CA ASN A 106 1.79 16.88 -22.89
C ASN A 106 1.59 15.40 -22.54
N VAL A 107 0.80 14.67 -23.33
CA VAL A 107 0.62 13.22 -23.19
C VAL A 107 1.47 12.53 -24.26
N GLY A 108 2.36 11.64 -23.81
CA GLY A 108 3.28 10.94 -24.70
C GLY A 108 4.01 9.78 -24.03
N GLN A 109 4.97 9.22 -24.77
CA GLN A 109 5.78 8.09 -24.32
C GLN A 109 6.72 8.49 -23.16
N GLY A 110 7.05 7.52 -22.29
CA GLY A 110 8.00 7.72 -21.19
C GLY A 110 7.46 8.42 -19.93
N GLN A 111 6.16 8.69 -19.87
CA GLN A 111 5.54 9.46 -18.77
C GLN A 111 4.89 8.62 -17.67
N ILE A 112 4.81 7.30 -17.86
CA ILE A 112 4.21 6.40 -16.88
C ILE A 112 5.23 6.16 -15.75
N LYS A 113 4.86 6.54 -14.53
CA LYS A 113 5.68 6.29 -13.35
C LYS A 113 5.69 4.80 -13.02
N ALA A 114 6.87 4.22 -12.88
CA ALA A 114 7.06 2.84 -12.40
C ALA A 114 6.73 2.74 -10.90
N ALA A 115 6.25 1.56 -10.48
CA ALA A 115 6.16 1.23 -9.07
C ALA A 115 7.53 0.69 -8.63
N ASP A 116 7.98 1.09 -7.45
CA ASP A 116 9.14 0.50 -6.79
C ASP A 116 8.73 -0.79 -6.06
N TYR A 117 7.52 -0.79 -5.50
CA TYR A 117 6.98 -1.90 -4.72
C TYR A 117 5.55 -2.26 -5.13
N VAL A 118 5.15 -3.50 -4.89
CA VAL A 118 3.77 -3.98 -4.94
C VAL A 118 3.35 -4.34 -3.52
N LEU A 119 2.29 -3.70 -3.03
CA LEU A 119 1.62 -4.06 -1.79
C LEU A 119 0.49 -5.03 -2.13
N VAL A 120 0.63 -6.30 -1.73
CA VAL A 120 -0.41 -7.32 -1.84
C VAL A 120 -1.20 -7.37 -0.55
N ALA A 121 -2.52 -7.43 -0.66
CA ALA A 121 -3.43 -7.39 0.47
C ALA A 121 -4.34 -8.60 0.53
N GLU A 122 -4.20 -9.38 1.60
CA GLU A 122 -4.93 -10.63 1.81
C GLU A 122 -5.75 -10.58 3.09
N VAL A 123 -6.94 -11.19 3.04
CA VAL A 123 -7.78 -11.45 4.21
C VAL A 123 -7.74 -12.95 4.46
N GLN A 124 -6.89 -13.40 5.38
CA GLN A 124 -6.66 -14.82 5.63
C GLN A 124 -7.80 -15.49 6.43
N GLY A 125 -8.53 -14.72 7.22
CA GLY A 125 -9.68 -15.24 7.93
C GLY A 125 -10.44 -14.13 8.62
N ALA A 126 -11.70 -13.97 8.26
CA ALA A 126 -12.68 -13.29 9.09
C ALA A 126 -13.59 -14.39 9.65
N ASN A 127 -13.91 -14.38 10.94
CA ASN A 127 -14.82 -15.37 11.51
C ASN A 127 -15.95 -14.68 12.26
N SER A 128 -17.19 -15.01 11.91
CA SER A 128 -18.38 -14.49 12.59
C SER A 128 -18.80 -15.31 13.82
N ASN A 129 -18.16 -16.47 14.03
CA ASN A 129 -18.49 -17.46 15.06
C ASN A 129 -17.23 -18.10 15.68
N ALA A 130 -16.29 -17.32 16.22
CA ALA A 130 -15.25 -17.89 17.08
C ALA A 130 -15.82 -18.24 18.48
N SER A 131 -16.71 -19.23 18.56
CA SER A 131 -17.09 -19.85 19.83
C SER A 131 -16.11 -20.99 20.11
N GLY A 132 -15.18 -20.77 21.03
CA GLY A 132 -14.36 -21.85 21.58
C GLY A 132 -15.25 -22.92 22.17
N SER A 133 -15.34 -24.07 21.51
CA SER A 133 -15.76 -25.32 22.15
C SER A 133 -14.58 -25.81 22.98
N ALA A 134 -14.41 -25.31 24.19
CA ALA A 134 -13.54 -25.93 25.17
C ALA A 134 -13.92 -25.51 26.59
N VAL A 135 -14.60 -26.42 27.29
CA VAL A 135 -14.36 -26.75 28.71
C VAL A 135 -14.48 -25.59 29.71
N GLY A 136 -15.67 -25.42 30.28
CA GLY A 136 -15.83 -24.52 31.44
C GLY A 136 -17.20 -24.46 32.14
N GLY A 137 -18.20 -25.25 31.72
CA GLY A 137 -19.57 -25.14 32.25
C GLY A 137 -20.17 -26.39 32.91
N ILE A 138 -19.52 -27.56 32.84
CA ILE A 138 -20.06 -28.82 33.42
C ILE A 138 -19.58 -29.04 34.88
N VAL A 139 -18.87 -28.08 35.49
CA VAL A 139 -18.44 -28.17 36.90
C VAL A 139 -19.42 -27.50 37.88
N GLY A 140 -20.57 -26.98 37.40
CA GLY A 140 -21.60 -26.38 38.28
C GLY A 140 -22.61 -27.36 38.89
N GLY A 141 -22.58 -28.65 38.52
CA GLY A 141 -23.64 -29.61 38.85
C GLY A 141 -23.47 -30.41 40.15
N LEU A 142 -22.39 -30.22 40.92
CA LEU A 142 -22.05 -31.09 42.05
C LEU A 142 -21.82 -30.37 43.39
N VAL A 143 -22.29 -29.13 43.53
CA VAL A 143 -22.31 -28.44 44.84
C VAL A 143 -23.74 -27.95 45.10
N GLY A 144 -24.42 -28.65 46.00
CA GLY A 144 -25.79 -28.35 46.41
C GLY A 144 -25.91 -26.94 46.99
N GLY A 145 -26.74 -26.12 46.37
CA GLY A 145 -27.14 -24.81 46.87
C GLY A 145 -28.29 -24.27 46.04
N ARG A 146 -29.41 -23.94 46.69
CA ARG A 146 -30.70 -23.52 46.08
C ARG A 146 -30.67 -22.11 45.45
N VAL A 147 -29.60 -21.75 44.75
CA VAL A 147 -29.44 -20.47 44.06
C VAL A 147 -28.86 -20.73 42.66
N GLY A 148 -29.54 -21.58 41.89
CA GLY A 148 -29.19 -21.87 40.49
C GLY A 148 -30.21 -21.20 39.58
N GLY A 149 -29.86 -20.03 39.02
CA GLY A 149 -30.75 -19.38 38.07
C GLY A 149 -30.41 -17.95 37.72
N LEU A 150 -29.19 -17.65 37.26
CA LEU A 150 -28.94 -16.53 36.32
C LEU A 150 -27.49 -16.51 35.81
N LEU A 151 -27.05 -17.57 35.14
CA LEU A 151 -25.88 -17.46 34.26
C LEU A 151 -26.35 -17.69 32.83
N GLY A 152 -27.08 -16.69 32.34
CA GLY A 152 -27.42 -16.56 30.94
C GLY A 152 -26.14 -16.58 30.12
N GLY A 153 -26.07 -17.54 29.18
CA GLY A 153 -24.97 -17.63 28.24
C GLY A 153 -24.78 -16.30 27.53
N ILE A 154 -23.70 -15.60 27.86
CA ILE A 154 -23.24 -14.48 27.07
C ILE A 154 -22.70 -15.10 25.78
N LYS A 155 -23.56 -15.17 24.76
CA LYS A 155 -23.13 -15.39 23.37
C LYS A 155 -22.35 -14.17 22.91
N SER A 156 -21.12 -14.01 23.40
CA SER A 156 -20.17 -13.06 22.84
C SER A 156 -19.79 -13.57 21.46
N ARG A 157 -20.41 -13.02 20.42
CA ARG A 157 -19.97 -13.23 19.03
C ARG A 157 -18.59 -12.61 18.91
N LYS A 158 -17.56 -13.43 19.09
CA LYS A 158 -16.16 -13.07 18.85
C LYS A 158 -16.02 -12.93 17.34
N LEU A 159 -16.08 -11.69 16.87
CA LEU A 159 -15.73 -11.36 15.49
C LEU A 159 -14.22 -11.12 15.48
N GLU A 160 -13.51 -11.86 14.64
CA GLU A 160 -12.06 -11.75 14.50
C GLU A 160 -11.73 -11.60 13.02
N ALA A 161 -10.76 -10.75 12.70
CA ALA A 161 -10.19 -10.65 11.36
C ALA A 161 -8.68 -10.73 11.43
N ASN A 162 -8.12 -11.56 10.56
CA ASN A 162 -6.69 -11.69 10.31
C ASN A 162 -6.42 -11.28 8.87
N THR A 163 -5.55 -10.29 8.71
CA THR A 163 -5.17 -9.71 7.41
C THR A 163 -3.68 -9.74 7.26
N VAL A 164 -3.20 -9.98 6.05
CA VAL A 164 -1.79 -10.01 5.72
C VAL A 164 -1.49 -8.99 4.64
N LEU A 165 -0.43 -8.23 4.87
CA LEU A 165 0.14 -7.32 3.88
C LEU A 165 1.53 -7.81 3.54
N SER A 166 1.80 -8.01 2.25
CA SER A 166 3.15 -8.27 1.76
C SER A 166 3.62 -7.17 0.82
N LEU A 167 4.88 -6.79 0.95
CA LEU A 167 5.51 -5.76 0.12
C LEU A 167 6.62 -6.40 -0.72
N THR A 168 6.44 -6.39 -2.03
CA THR A 168 7.37 -7.00 -2.99
C THR A 168 8.08 -5.95 -3.82
N ASN A 169 9.40 -6.04 -3.94
CA ASN A 169 10.22 -5.17 -4.78
C ASN A 169 10.02 -5.54 -6.26
N VAL A 170 9.56 -4.60 -7.08
CA VAL A 170 9.24 -4.85 -8.50
C VAL A 170 10.49 -5.23 -9.30
N ARG A 171 11.67 -4.75 -8.90
CA ARG A 171 12.91 -4.95 -9.67
C ARG A 171 13.57 -6.29 -9.39
N THR A 172 13.45 -6.79 -8.17
CA THR A 172 14.08 -8.06 -7.75
C THR A 172 13.07 -9.19 -7.53
N THR A 173 11.76 -8.89 -7.60
CA THR A 173 10.67 -9.82 -7.23
C THR A 173 10.77 -10.39 -5.81
N GLU A 174 11.55 -9.74 -4.95
CA GLU A 174 11.77 -10.15 -3.57
C GLU A 174 10.71 -9.55 -2.66
N THR A 175 10.10 -10.36 -1.79
CA THR A 175 9.23 -9.88 -0.73
C THR A 175 10.06 -9.37 0.43
N ILE A 176 10.04 -8.06 0.64
CA ILE A 176 10.93 -7.36 1.59
C ILE A 176 10.27 -7.14 2.96
N ALA A 177 8.95 -7.26 3.05
CA ALA A 177 8.22 -7.18 4.30
C ALA A 177 6.91 -7.97 4.20
N VAL A 178 6.57 -8.73 5.24
CA VAL A 178 5.27 -9.36 5.43
C VAL A 178 4.80 -8.99 6.82
N GLN A 179 3.60 -8.44 6.94
CA GLN A 179 3.05 -7.98 8.21
C GLN A 179 1.62 -8.46 8.37
N GLU A 180 1.35 -9.02 9.54
CA GLU A 180 0.03 -9.48 9.91
C GLU A 180 -0.66 -8.45 10.80
N GLY A 181 -1.95 -8.31 10.56
CA GLY A 181 -2.87 -7.50 11.33
C GLY A 181 -3.92 -8.38 11.93
N TYR A 182 -4.11 -8.27 13.24
CA TYR A 182 -5.15 -8.97 13.98
C TYR A 182 -6.05 -7.95 14.68
N ALA A 183 -7.36 -8.12 14.52
CA ALA A 183 -8.35 -7.37 15.27
C ALA A 183 -9.49 -8.30 15.70
N ALA A 184 -9.89 -8.18 16.97
CA ALA A 184 -10.98 -8.95 17.55
C ALA A 184 -11.95 -8.06 18.32
N LYS A 185 -13.25 -8.37 18.24
CA LYS A 185 -14.31 -7.65 18.96
C LYS A 185 -14.20 -7.71 20.49
N ASN A 186 -13.46 -8.69 21.06
CA ASN A 186 -13.24 -8.75 22.51
C ASN A 186 -12.02 -7.93 22.98
N ASP A 187 -11.03 -7.74 22.09
CA ASP A 187 -9.80 -6.97 22.38
C ASP A 187 -10.00 -5.46 22.14
N ILE A 188 -11.12 -5.07 21.51
CA ILE A 188 -11.68 -3.73 21.66
C ILE A 188 -12.29 -3.67 23.07
N GLY A 189 -11.41 -3.63 24.07
CA GLY A 189 -11.76 -3.65 25.49
C GLY A 189 -12.84 -2.63 25.78
N PHE A 190 -14.01 -3.13 26.16
CA PHE A 190 -15.04 -2.41 26.87
C PHE A 190 -14.53 -2.09 28.29
N GLY A 191 -13.44 -1.35 28.39
CA GLY A 191 -13.03 -0.68 29.62
C GLY A 191 -13.95 0.50 29.83
N ALA A 192 -15.02 0.29 30.61
CA ALA A 192 -15.84 1.33 31.22
C ALA A 192 -16.05 2.61 30.39
N GLY A 193 -16.47 2.50 29.13
CA GLY A 193 -16.85 3.69 28.39
C GLY A 193 -16.79 3.60 26.88
N GLY A 194 -17.78 2.91 26.29
CA GLY A 194 -18.31 3.05 24.93
C GLY A 194 -17.32 3.22 23.79
N GLY A 195 -17.38 2.33 22.81
CA GLY A 195 -16.46 2.38 21.69
C GLY A 195 -16.97 1.73 20.42
N VAL A 196 -17.33 2.53 19.43
CA VAL A 196 -17.68 2.07 18.08
C VAL A 196 -17.11 3.07 17.08
N GLY A 197 -15.86 2.91 16.70
CA GLY A 197 -15.18 3.97 15.96
C GLY A 197 -14.06 3.58 15.02
N PHE A 198 -14.39 3.48 13.73
CA PHE A 198 -13.50 3.88 12.64
C PHE A 198 -14.21 4.68 11.50
N PHE A 199 -15.54 4.59 11.36
CA PHE A 199 -16.27 5.25 10.26
C PHE A 199 -17.52 6.04 10.71
N GLY A 200 -17.38 7.34 10.91
CA GLY A 200 -18.50 8.22 11.26
C GLY A 200 -18.26 9.71 11.04
N GLY A 201 -17.01 10.17 10.86
CA GLY A 201 -16.76 11.60 10.65
C GLY A 201 -15.76 12.01 9.55
N ALA A 202 -14.82 11.14 9.12
CA ALA A 202 -13.72 11.57 8.23
C ALA A 202 -13.42 10.62 7.06
N ALA A 203 -14.24 9.57 6.87
CA ALA A 203 -14.09 8.59 5.80
C ALA A 203 -15.43 8.41 5.06
N GLY A 204 -16.15 9.49 4.80
CA GLY A 204 -17.23 9.44 3.83
C GLY A 204 -16.64 9.03 2.47
N ALA A 205 -17.05 7.86 1.97
CA ALA A 205 -16.81 7.33 0.63
C ALA A 205 -15.75 6.24 0.42
N VAL A 206 -15.35 5.45 1.43
CA VAL A 206 -14.80 4.11 1.14
C VAL A 206 -15.95 3.12 0.99
N GLY A 207 -16.71 3.29 -0.08
CA GLY A 207 -17.86 2.43 -0.39
C GLY A 207 -17.45 0.95 -0.47
N GLY A 208 -18.33 0.05 -0.05
CA GLY A 208 -18.11 -1.40 -0.13
C GLY A 208 -18.03 -2.14 1.20
N GLY A 209 -18.87 -1.78 2.17
CA GLY A 209 -19.11 -2.61 3.38
C GLY A 209 -18.14 -2.44 4.54
N TYR A 210 -16.97 -1.81 4.32
CA TYR A 210 -15.94 -1.58 5.35
C TYR A 210 -16.39 -0.64 6.48
N GLU A 211 -17.29 0.29 6.17
CA GLU A 211 -17.79 1.31 7.10
C GLU A 211 -19.09 0.90 7.82
N ASN A 212 -19.88 0.07 7.14
CA ASN A 212 -21.28 -0.21 7.47
C ASN A 212 -21.47 -1.52 8.26
N THR A 213 -20.46 -2.38 8.31
CA THR A 213 -20.57 -3.70 8.96
C THR A 213 -19.55 -3.86 10.09
N ASP A 214 -19.92 -4.59 11.14
CA ASP A 214 -19.00 -4.92 12.24
C ASP A 214 -17.75 -5.65 11.72
N ILE A 215 -17.93 -6.56 10.75
CA ILE A 215 -16.82 -7.30 10.15
C ILE A 215 -15.91 -6.39 9.32
N GLY A 216 -16.49 -5.48 8.52
CA GLY A 216 -15.74 -4.50 7.73
C GLY A 216 -14.90 -3.57 8.60
N ARG A 217 -15.41 -3.16 9.77
CA ARG A 217 -14.66 -2.35 10.73
C ARG A 217 -13.48 -3.11 11.33
N ILE A 218 -13.68 -4.37 11.69
CA ILE A 218 -12.62 -5.21 12.28
C ILE A 218 -11.53 -5.52 11.23
N VAL A 219 -11.91 -5.89 10.01
CA VAL A 219 -10.98 -6.05 8.87
C VAL A 219 -10.23 -4.75 8.58
N THR A 220 -10.88 -3.60 8.73
CA THR A 220 -10.21 -2.32 8.54
C THR A 220 -9.17 -2.05 9.62
N LEU A 221 -9.50 -2.31 10.89
CA LEU A 221 -8.56 -2.15 12.01
C LEU A 221 -7.37 -3.09 11.87
N SER A 222 -7.58 -4.33 11.44
CA SER A 222 -6.49 -5.27 11.19
C SER A 222 -5.58 -4.77 10.06
N PHE A 223 -6.13 -4.22 8.97
CA PHE A 223 -5.30 -3.60 7.92
C PHE A 223 -4.54 -2.36 8.37
N ILE A 224 -5.13 -1.50 9.20
CA ILE A 224 -4.41 -0.35 9.78
C ILE A 224 -3.23 -0.83 10.62
N GLN A 225 -3.45 -1.84 11.46
CA GLN A 225 -2.40 -2.41 12.30
C GLN A 225 -1.27 -3.03 11.44
N ALA A 226 -1.62 -3.85 10.44
CA ALA A 226 -0.64 -4.45 9.53
C ALA A 226 0.18 -3.37 8.80
N TYR A 227 -0.51 -2.34 8.29
CA TYR A 227 0.12 -1.23 7.58
C TYR A 227 1.02 -0.39 8.49
N ALA A 228 0.59 -0.14 9.73
CA ALA A 228 1.37 0.60 10.72
C ALA A 228 2.67 -0.13 11.10
N LYS A 229 2.62 -1.45 11.32
CA LYS A 229 3.81 -2.27 11.53
C LYS A 229 4.73 -2.22 10.31
N MET A 230 4.18 -2.39 9.11
CA MET A 230 4.96 -2.37 7.87
C MET A 230 5.70 -1.05 7.65
N VAL A 231 5.02 0.08 7.85
CA VAL A 231 5.64 1.40 7.71
C VAL A 231 6.69 1.63 8.79
N THR A 232 6.46 1.17 10.01
CA THR A 232 7.44 1.28 11.11
C THR A 232 8.72 0.52 10.75
N ASP A 233 8.59 -0.73 10.32
CA ASP A 233 9.74 -1.58 9.96
C ASP A 233 10.52 -1.00 8.78
N LEU A 234 9.81 -0.53 7.74
CA LEU A 234 10.41 0.09 6.57
C LEU A 234 10.95 1.51 6.83
N GLY A 235 10.44 2.19 7.84
CA GLY A 235 10.90 3.52 8.26
C GLY A 235 12.35 3.53 8.72
N LEU A 236 12.86 2.37 9.14
CA LEU A 236 14.26 2.17 9.52
C LEU A 236 15.20 2.00 8.32
N VAL A 237 14.67 1.71 7.14
CA VAL A 237 15.43 1.44 5.92
C VAL A 237 15.68 2.74 5.15
N ARG A 238 16.89 2.96 4.66
CA ARG A 238 17.30 4.12 3.85
C ARG A 238 17.33 3.78 2.36
N PRO A 239 17.09 4.76 1.46
CA PRO A 239 17.23 4.52 0.03
C PRO A 239 18.65 4.03 -0.31
N GLY A 240 18.76 2.86 -0.95
CA GLY A 240 20.04 2.25 -1.31
C GLY A 240 20.50 1.15 -0.34
N ASP A 241 19.81 0.96 0.78
CA ASP A 241 20.04 -0.21 1.64
C ASP A 241 19.61 -1.50 0.93
N ALA A 242 20.23 -2.62 1.30
CA ALA A 242 19.91 -3.94 0.76
C ALA A 242 18.40 -4.23 0.85
N GLY A 243 17.83 -4.78 -0.23
CA GLY A 243 16.38 -5.03 -0.35
C GLY A 243 15.56 -3.82 -0.82
N THR A 244 16.07 -2.59 -0.75
CA THR A 244 15.34 -1.44 -1.31
C THR A 244 15.32 -1.44 -2.83
N ALA A 245 14.29 -0.85 -3.41
CA ALA A 245 14.18 -0.73 -4.86
C ALA A 245 15.35 0.08 -5.46
N GLN A 246 15.98 0.97 -4.70
CA GLN A 246 17.14 1.76 -5.12
C GLN A 246 18.44 0.95 -5.12
N ALA A 247 18.51 -0.14 -4.34
CA ALA A 247 19.63 -1.07 -4.35
C ALA A 247 19.55 -2.13 -5.47
N ALA A 248 18.45 -2.14 -6.24
CA ALA A 248 18.28 -3.08 -7.34
C ALA A 248 19.36 -2.89 -8.42
N PRO A 249 19.83 -3.98 -9.07
CA PRO A 249 20.85 -3.91 -10.10
C PRO A 249 20.53 -2.90 -11.21
N ALA A 250 21.57 -2.25 -11.74
CA ALA A 250 21.43 -1.34 -12.87
C ALA A 250 20.88 -2.07 -14.10
N LYS A 251 20.13 -1.35 -14.94
CA LYS A 251 19.65 -1.88 -16.22
C LYS A 251 20.82 -2.32 -17.09
N THR A 252 20.67 -3.47 -17.72
CA THR A 252 21.63 -3.97 -18.69
C THR A 252 21.50 -3.22 -20.02
N PHE A 253 22.56 -3.29 -20.82
CA PHE A 253 22.59 -2.73 -22.15
C PHE A 253 23.01 -3.80 -23.16
N THR A 254 22.53 -3.65 -24.39
CA THR A 254 22.84 -4.57 -25.48
C THR A 254 23.65 -3.84 -26.55
N ALA A 255 24.72 -4.49 -27.01
CA ALA A 255 25.57 -4.02 -28.10
C ALA A 255 24.80 -4.01 -29.44
N GLN A 256 24.68 -2.84 -30.06
CA GLN A 256 23.99 -2.64 -31.34
C GLN A 256 24.90 -2.87 -32.56
N ALA A 257 26.21 -2.87 -32.34
CA ALA A 257 27.26 -3.10 -33.32
C ALA A 257 28.42 -3.83 -32.62
N PRO A 258 29.39 -4.42 -33.34
CA PRO A 258 30.60 -4.91 -32.69
C PRO A 258 31.27 -3.81 -31.86
N VAL A 259 31.48 -4.07 -30.57
CA VAL A 259 32.07 -3.13 -29.61
C VAL A 259 33.36 -3.69 -29.05
N ALA A 260 34.44 -2.93 -29.17
CA ALA A 260 35.69 -3.26 -28.49
C ALA A 260 35.58 -2.88 -27.01
N MET A 261 35.65 -3.89 -26.14
CA MET A 261 35.84 -3.73 -24.71
C MET A 261 37.32 -3.57 -24.41
N ARG A 262 37.69 -2.50 -23.69
CA ARG A 262 39.08 -2.08 -23.48
C ARG A 262 39.46 -2.04 -22.01
N ALA A 263 40.75 -2.15 -21.71
CA ALA A 263 41.24 -2.08 -20.34
C ALA A 263 41.23 -0.67 -19.74
N ALA A 264 41.11 0.36 -20.57
CA ALA A 264 41.10 1.76 -20.15
C ALA A 264 40.07 2.56 -20.97
N PRO A 265 39.53 3.67 -20.45
CA PRO A 265 38.53 4.52 -21.11
C PRO A 265 39.13 5.40 -22.21
N VAL A 266 39.92 4.81 -23.10
CA VAL A 266 40.61 5.52 -24.19
C VAL A 266 40.61 4.67 -25.45
N ALA A 267 40.50 5.31 -26.62
CA ALA A 267 40.41 4.63 -27.90
C ALA A 267 41.65 3.78 -28.25
N THR A 268 42.81 4.16 -27.71
CA THR A 268 44.09 3.44 -27.88
C THR A 268 44.30 2.35 -26.83
N GLY A 269 43.40 2.19 -25.86
CA GLY A 269 43.53 1.21 -24.78
C GLY A 269 43.51 -0.21 -25.31
N LYS A 270 44.25 -1.12 -24.67
CA LYS A 270 44.30 -2.54 -25.03
C LYS A 270 42.87 -3.11 -25.11
N VAL A 271 42.53 -3.72 -26.24
CA VAL A 271 41.26 -4.45 -26.39
C VAL A 271 41.36 -5.74 -25.57
N ILE A 272 40.49 -5.88 -24.59
CA ILE A 272 40.33 -7.10 -23.80
C ILE A 272 39.53 -8.10 -24.63
N ARG A 273 38.43 -7.63 -25.22
CA ARG A 273 37.49 -8.46 -25.98
C ARG A 273 36.73 -7.63 -27.00
N THR A 274 36.27 -8.27 -28.07
CA THR A 274 35.26 -7.68 -28.97
C THR A 274 33.93 -8.33 -28.69
N LEU A 275 32.96 -7.52 -28.26
CA LEU A 275 31.58 -7.94 -28.03
C LEU A 275 30.83 -7.98 -29.37
N PRO A 276 30.17 -9.10 -29.70
CA PRO A 276 29.32 -9.18 -30.89
C PRO A 276 28.05 -8.33 -30.73
N VAL A 277 27.34 -8.12 -31.84
CA VAL A 277 25.98 -7.55 -31.81
C VAL A 277 25.08 -8.46 -30.98
N GLY A 278 24.24 -7.88 -30.13
CA GLY A 278 23.35 -8.61 -29.24
C GLY A 278 23.99 -8.99 -27.89
N ALA A 279 25.30 -8.79 -27.70
CA ALA A 279 25.94 -9.05 -26.41
C ALA A 279 25.37 -8.14 -25.32
N ILE A 280 24.97 -8.74 -24.20
CA ILE A 280 24.49 -8.05 -23.01
C ILE A 280 25.69 -7.62 -22.16
N VAL A 281 25.64 -6.39 -21.66
CA VAL A 281 26.64 -5.83 -20.75
C VAL A 281 25.97 -5.23 -19.51
N TYR A 282 26.67 -5.34 -18.39
CA TYR A 282 26.22 -4.94 -17.06
C TYR A 282 27.03 -3.72 -16.60
N PRO A 283 26.45 -2.52 -16.54
CA PRO A 283 27.18 -1.33 -16.10
C PRO A 283 27.65 -1.45 -14.64
N THR A 284 28.93 -1.14 -14.39
CA THR A 284 29.49 -1.13 -13.02
C THR A 284 29.21 0.18 -12.28
N GLY A 285 28.82 1.22 -13.02
CA GLY A 285 28.59 2.58 -12.52
C GLY A 285 29.72 3.56 -12.86
N ASN A 286 30.92 3.06 -13.18
CA ASN A 286 32.05 3.91 -13.56
C ASN A 286 31.89 4.45 -14.99
N LYS A 287 32.05 5.77 -15.14
CA LYS A 287 31.91 6.48 -16.42
C LYS A 287 33.03 7.50 -16.60
N ASN A 288 33.58 7.55 -17.80
CA ASN A 288 34.55 8.56 -18.23
C ASN A 288 34.13 9.07 -19.62
N GLY A 289 33.34 10.15 -19.62
CA GLY A 289 32.71 10.68 -20.83
C GLY A 289 31.83 9.63 -21.52
N LEU A 290 32.20 9.28 -22.76
CA LEU A 290 31.49 8.27 -23.56
C LEU A 290 31.90 6.83 -23.23
N TRP A 291 32.95 6.64 -22.42
CA TRP A 291 33.42 5.33 -22.00
C TRP A 291 32.71 4.92 -20.71
N TRP A 292 32.01 3.80 -20.78
CA TRP A 292 31.35 3.20 -19.63
C TRP A 292 32.06 1.90 -19.29
N GLU A 293 32.34 1.70 -18.01
CA GLU A 293 32.83 0.42 -17.53
C GLU A 293 31.66 -0.53 -17.37
N VAL A 294 31.82 -1.73 -17.92
CA VAL A 294 30.79 -2.76 -17.95
C VAL A 294 31.43 -4.12 -17.70
N ALA A 295 30.67 -5.04 -17.13
CA ALA A 295 30.96 -6.47 -17.16
C ALA A 295 30.24 -7.13 -18.35
N ASP A 296 30.85 -8.15 -18.97
CA ASP A 296 30.14 -9.07 -19.89
C ASP A 296 29.54 -10.28 -19.13
N GLU A 297 28.82 -11.14 -19.85
CA GLU A 297 28.24 -12.38 -19.31
C GLU A 297 29.27 -13.40 -18.77
N ASN A 298 30.57 -13.17 -19.01
CA ASN A 298 31.66 -14.01 -18.49
C ASN A 298 32.46 -13.27 -17.39
N ASP A 299 31.86 -12.26 -16.76
CA ASP A 299 32.45 -11.44 -15.70
C ASP A 299 33.73 -10.68 -16.10
N ASN A 300 33.98 -10.49 -17.40
CA ASN A 300 35.09 -9.65 -17.84
C ASN A 300 34.69 -8.18 -17.72
N VAL A 301 35.45 -7.44 -16.92
CA VAL A 301 35.23 -6.01 -16.73
C VAL A 301 36.10 -5.21 -17.69
N GLY A 302 35.50 -4.24 -18.37
CA GLY A 302 36.23 -3.32 -19.22
C GLY A 302 35.38 -2.15 -19.71
N TRP A 303 36.02 -1.26 -20.45
CA TRP A 303 35.47 -0.01 -20.94
C TRP A 303 34.97 -0.14 -22.36
N VAL A 304 33.72 0.28 -22.58
CA VAL A 304 33.05 0.27 -23.89
C VAL A 304 32.51 1.66 -24.22
N LEU A 305 32.41 1.97 -25.51
CA LEU A 305 31.76 3.20 -25.98
C LEU A 305 30.24 3.06 -25.85
N ASN A 306 29.61 3.97 -25.10
CA ASN A 306 28.16 3.96 -24.88
C ASN A 306 27.35 4.23 -26.15
N THR A 307 27.94 4.85 -27.18
CA THR A 307 27.29 5.17 -28.45
C THR A 307 26.86 3.94 -29.25
N LYS A 308 27.38 2.77 -28.89
CA LYS A 308 27.03 1.49 -29.50
C LYS A 308 26.16 0.61 -28.60
N LEU A 309 25.65 1.16 -27.50
CA LEU A 309 24.81 0.46 -26.53
C LEU A 309 23.39 1.03 -26.58
N ALA A 310 22.40 0.14 -26.51
CA ALA A 310 21.02 0.52 -26.19
C ALA A 310 20.57 -0.21 -24.92
N PRO A 311 19.61 0.32 -24.16
CA PRO A 311 19.01 -0.43 -23.05
C PRO A 311 18.54 -1.80 -23.54
N SER A 312 18.87 -2.86 -22.78
CA SER A 312 18.31 -4.19 -23.05
C SER A 312 16.80 -4.17 -22.78
N ASN A 313 16.04 -4.89 -23.60
CA ASN A 313 14.62 -5.12 -23.39
C ASN A 313 14.37 -6.37 -22.56
#